data_AF-A0A443PX35-F1
#
_entry.id   AF-A0A443PX35-F1
#
_cell.length_a   1.000
_cell.length_b   1.000
_cell.length_c   1.000
_cell.angle_alpha   90.00
_cell.angle_beta   90.00
_cell.angle_gamma   90.00
#
_symmetry.space_group_name_H-M   'P 1'
#
loop_
_entity.id
_entity.type
_entity.pdbx_description
1 polymer ?
#
loop_
_entity_poly.entity_id
_entity_poly.type
_entity_poly.pdbx_seq_one_letter_code
_entity_poly.pdbx_strand_id
1 'polypeptide(L)'
;MGPTIAAREPHVPLAPVLLTLLLCCSLPLLFIFPLFISSQISAEIRSATFTDRMAVEWLVVGHVLLTLMVVISILCGRWPIFRGTIVEKIHHFINIGAYDYFLRFAVTVFGSRARDVILSVEHYCCDQPNPALQILYLAIIGVICVLLAKSSFVYIPGHYVSGVHRYTSLLAVGVGVLLFLLTSYSDPGTIKAENVSEYLSAYPYDNIIYTEKECSTCKIPRPARSKHCHICDRCVARFDHHCGWMNNCIGEKNTRYFLAFLLWHSFLCLYGAVGLGLILAGELKEKRVIYILTVYYRIENSFYRLSPHVMQWLLASYNAQVLLMVFLAFVSFLLAGFFGYNAHLCLTNTTTNETFKWQEYISWKRKLNEAKASSAALKASICAMNGEGKPPESKWKVFFRESPLKNVVVKDNIYDQGVFRNLLEIMCPLSGRASFMPKKSK
;
A
#
# COMPACT_ATOMS: atom_id res chain seq x y z
N MET A 1 0.98 15.97 41.11
CA MET A 1 1.56 14.88 40.30
C MET A 1 0.44 14.30 39.45
N GLY A 2 0.26 14.83 38.23
CA GLY A 2 -0.72 14.29 37.29
C GLY A 2 -0.06 13.22 36.42
N PRO A 3 -0.78 12.17 36.00
CA PRO A 3 -0.22 11.14 35.15
C PRO A 3 0.16 11.77 33.81
N THR A 4 1.44 11.68 33.46
CA THR A 4 1.95 11.99 32.14
C THR A 4 1.21 11.13 31.12
N ILE A 5 0.38 11.78 30.29
CA ILE A 5 -0.19 11.19 29.09
C ILE A 5 1.01 10.75 28.24
N ALA A 6 1.31 9.45 28.30
CA ALA A 6 2.26 8.83 27.39
C ALA A 6 1.77 9.14 25.98
N ALA A 7 2.58 9.89 25.23
CA ALA A 7 2.32 10.13 23.82
C ALA A 7 2.15 8.76 23.15
N ARG A 8 0.92 8.43 22.72
CA ARG A 8 0.68 7.33 21.78
C ARG A 8 1.65 7.57 20.63
N GLU A 9 2.56 6.62 20.39
CA GLU A 9 3.42 6.63 19.20
C GLU A 9 2.51 6.82 17.97
N PRO A 10 2.98 7.49 16.90
CA PRO A 10 2.22 7.59 15.67
C PRO A 10 2.12 6.18 15.08
N HIS A 11 1.12 5.43 15.51
CA HIS A 11 0.62 4.29 14.76
C HIS A 11 0.36 4.84 13.36
N VAL A 12 0.93 4.21 12.34
CA VAL A 12 0.32 4.29 11.01
C VAL A 12 -1.13 3.92 11.29
N PRO A 13 -2.10 4.84 11.17
CA PRO A 13 -3.47 4.48 11.49
C PRO A 13 -3.75 3.26 10.60
N LEU A 14 -4.28 2.17 11.16
CA LEU A 14 -4.73 1.02 10.37
C LEU A 14 -6.08 1.33 9.70
N ALA A 15 -6.71 2.46 10.06
CA ALA A 15 -7.91 3.00 9.42
C ALA A 15 -7.79 3.15 7.89
N PRO A 16 -6.68 3.62 7.28
CA PRO A 16 -6.42 3.56 5.84
C PRO A 16 -6.27 2.14 5.33
N VAL A 17 -5.84 1.14 6.12
CA VAL A 17 -5.74 -0.26 5.64
C VAL A 17 -7.13 -0.89 5.58
N LEU A 18 -7.95 -0.69 6.62
CA LEU A 18 -9.34 -1.14 6.66
C LEU A 18 -10.22 -0.35 5.69
N LEU A 19 -9.96 0.95 5.49
CA LEU A 19 -10.65 1.80 4.53
C LEU A 19 -10.12 1.59 3.10
N THR A 20 -8.83 1.31 2.88
CA THR A 20 -8.32 0.83 1.58
C THR A 20 -8.83 -0.57 1.30
N LEU A 21 -9.08 -1.40 2.31
CA LEU A 21 -9.74 -2.70 2.15
C LEU A 21 -11.21 -2.56 1.81
N LEU A 22 -11.95 -1.75 2.54
CA LEU A 22 -13.34 -1.43 2.25
C LEU A 22 -13.43 -0.77 0.89
N LEU A 23 -12.60 0.22 0.58
CA LEU A 23 -12.54 0.88 -0.72
C LEU A 23 -12.04 -0.05 -1.82
N CYS A 24 -11.08 -0.96 -1.61
CA CYS A 24 -10.62 -1.91 -2.64
C CYS A 24 -11.59 -3.08 -2.85
N CYS A 25 -12.32 -3.51 -1.82
CA CYS A 25 -13.39 -4.51 -1.93
C CYS A 25 -14.69 -3.89 -2.47
N SER A 26 -14.91 -2.59 -2.22
CA SER A 26 -16.03 -1.81 -2.76
C SER A 26 -15.67 -0.98 -3.99
N LEU A 27 -14.42 -0.94 -4.44
CA LEU A 27 -13.99 -0.35 -5.71
C LEU A 27 -14.61 -1.13 -6.86
N PRO A 28 -14.60 -2.49 -6.86
CA PRO A 28 -15.43 -3.28 -7.74
C PRO A 28 -16.90 -2.85 -7.63
N LEU A 29 -17.45 -2.61 -6.43
CA LEU A 29 -18.84 -2.16 -6.26
C LEU A 29 -19.10 -0.73 -6.78
N LEU A 30 -18.12 0.17 -6.72
CA LEU A 30 -18.13 1.51 -7.30
C LEU A 30 -18.04 1.46 -8.82
N PHE A 31 -17.33 0.48 -9.40
CA PHE A 31 -17.37 0.18 -10.84
C PHE A 31 -18.65 -0.59 -11.24
N ILE A 32 -19.24 -1.38 -10.34
CA ILE A 32 -20.48 -2.14 -10.56
C ILE A 32 -21.68 -1.19 -10.62
N PHE A 33 -21.77 -0.18 -9.75
CA PHE A 33 -22.99 0.65 -9.67
C PHE A 33 -23.33 1.35 -11.00
N PRO A 34 -22.38 1.99 -11.71
CA PRO A 34 -22.64 2.56 -13.03
C PRO A 34 -22.86 1.51 -14.14
N LEU A 35 -22.26 0.31 -14.01
CA LEU A 35 -22.33 -0.74 -15.04
C LEU A 35 -23.61 -1.61 -14.92
N PHE A 36 -24.11 -1.83 -13.70
CA PHE A 36 -25.42 -2.43 -13.45
C PHE A 36 -26.52 -1.48 -13.92
N ILE A 37 -26.36 -0.19 -13.62
CA ILE A 37 -27.16 0.88 -14.20
C ILE A 37 -27.07 0.82 -15.73
N SER A 38 -25.88 0.70 -16.35
CA SER A 38 -25.75 0.58 -17.82
C SER A 38 -26.47 -0.65 -18.42
N SER A 39 -26.49 -1.80 -17.74
CA SER A 39 -27.19 -3.01 -18.22
C SER A 39 -28.72 -2.91 -18.13
N GLN A 40 -29.25 -2.27 -17.08
CA GLN A 40 -30.68 -1.94 -16.93
C GLN A 40 -31.07 -0.80 -17.87
N ILE A 41 -30.23 0.23 -17.97
CA ILE A 41 -30.39 1.38 -18.85
C ILE A 41 -30.26 0.93 -20.32
N SER A 42 -29.53 -0.12 -20.68
CA SER A 42 -29.49 -0.60 -22.08
C SER A 42 -30.82 -1.17 -22.58
N ALA A 43 -31.76 -1.53 -21.68
CA ALA A 43 -33.14 -1.86 -22.03
C ALA A 43 -33.99 -0.59 -22.24
N GLU A 44 -33.76 0.48 -21.46
CA GLU A 44 -34.42 1.79 -21.60
C GLU A 44 -33.83 2.69 -22.71
N ILE A 45 -32.55 2.57 -23.03
CA ILE A 45 -31.83 3.36 -24.06
C ILE A 45 -32.37 3.07 -25.45
N ARG A 46 -32.96 1.88 -25.67
CA ARG A 46 -33.58 1.54 -26.94
C ARG A 46 -34.81 2.42 -27.25
N SER A 47 -35.38 3.06 -26.22
CA SER A 47 -36.45 4.07 -26.31
C SER A 47 -36.00 5.51 -25.98
N ALA A 48 -34.74 5.73 -25.62
CA ALA A 48 -34.27 7.03 -25.10
C ALA A 48 -33.79 7.98 -26.22
N THR A 49 -34.06 9.28 -26.03
CA THR A 49 -33.76 10.34 -26.99
C THR A 49 -32.25 10.58 -27.12
N PHE A 50 -31.81 11.28 -28.16
CA PHE A 50 -30.39 11.62 -28.38
C PHE A 50 -29.76 12.34 -27.15
N THR A 51 -30.56 13.17 -26.48
CA THR A 51 -30.19 13.89 -25.27
C THR A 51 -29.88 12.96 -24.09
N ASP A 52 -30.64 11.87 -23.95
CA ASP A 52 -30.47 10.90 -22.87
C ASP A 52 -29.18 10.09 -23.03
N ARG A 53 -28.76 9.80 -24.27
CA ARG A 53 -27.48 9.12 -24.55
C ARG A 53 -26.29 9.99 -24.19
N MET A 54 -26.33 11.28 -24.53
CA MET A 54 -25.28 12.22 -24.14
C MET A 54 -25.19 12.37 -22.62
N ALA A 55 -26.33 12.41 -21.92
CA ALA A 55 -26.35 12.49 -20.46
C ALA A 55 -25.66 11.28 -19.80
N VAL A 56 -25.90 10.06 -20.30
CA VAL A 56 -25.25 8.84 -19.80
C VAL A 56 -23.74 8.84 -20.05
N GLU A 57 -23.28 9.30 -21.22
CA GLU A 57 -21.85 9.44 -21.52
C GLU A 57 -21.16 10.43 -20.56
N TRP A 58 -21.77 11.60 -20.33
CA TRP A 58 -21.25 12.58 -19.38
C TRP A 58 -21.27 12.10 -17.92
N LEU A 59 -22.26 11.29 -17.54
CA LEU A 59 -22.31 10.65 -16.23
C LEU A 59 -21.17 9.64 -16.03
N VAL A 60 -20.86 8.83 -17.05
CA VAL A 60 -19.74 7.88 -17.02
C VAL A 60 -18.41 8.63 -16.96
N VAL A 61 -18.21 9.67 -17.77
CA VAL A 61 -17.01 10.52 -17.73
C VAL A 61 -16.86 11.18 -16.35
N GLY A 62 -17.94 11.75 -15.82
CA GLY A 62 -17.97 12.33 -14.48
C GLY A 62 -17.59 11.32 -13.39
N HIS A 63 -18.11 10.10 -13.47
CA HIS A 63 -17.79 9.02 -12.54
C HIS A 63 -16.32 8.58 -12.63
N VAL A 64 -15.77 8.44 -13.83
CA VAL A 64 -14.34 8.09 -14.04
C VAL A 64 -13.44 9.19 -13.48
N LEU A 65 -13.74 10.47 -13.73
CA LEU A 65 -12.99 11.60 -13.20
C LEU A 65 -13.07 11.69 -11.67
N LEU A 66 -14.25 11.44 -11.09
CA LEU A 66 -14.44 11.37 -9.65
C LEU A 66 -13.62 10.24 -9.04
N THR A 67 -13.66 9.05 -9.64
CA THR A 67 -12.91 7.88 -9.18
C THR A 67 -11.41 8.14 -9.25
N LEU A 68 -10.92 8.72 -10.36
CA LEU A 68 -9.52 9.10 -10.52
C LEU A 68 -9.09 10.13 -9.46
N MET A 69 -9.93 11.13 -9.18
CA MET A 69 -9.67 12.14 -8.14
C MET A 69 -9.57 11.50 -6.76
N VAL A 70 -10.47 10.57 -6.42
CA VAL A 70 -10.44 9.82 -5.15
C VAL A 70 -9.17 8.98 -5.06
N VAL A 71 -8.82 8.23 -6.11
CA VAL A 71 -7.60 7.41 -6.16
C VAL A 71 -6.35 8.27 -6.00
N ILE A 72 -6.24 9.38 -6.74
CA ILE A 72 -5.11 10.32 -6.61
C ILE A 72 -5.05 10.91 -5.19
N SER A 73 -6.19 11.25 -4.59
CA SER A 73 -6.24 11.78 -3.23
C SER A 73 -5.77 10.76 -2.20
N ILE A 74 -6.13 9.48 -2.36
CA ILE A 74 -5.67 8.40 -1.48
C ILE A 74 -4.16 8.19 -1.63
N LEU A 75 -3.68 8.05 -2.86
CA LEU A 75 -2.27 7.67 -3.15
C LEU A 75 -1.29 8.83 -2.93
N CYS A 76 -1.66 10.03 -3.35
CA CYS A 76 -0.74 11.16 -3.46
C CYS A 76 -1.11 12.34 -2.57
N GLY A 77 -2.26 12.35 -1.88
CA GLY A 77 -2.76 13.53 -1.18
C GLY A 77 -1.89 14.05 -0.03
N ARG A 78 -0.92 13.27 0.46
CA ARG A 78 0.06 13.70 1.47
C ARG A 78 1.29 14.39 0.87
N TRP A 79 1.42 14.41 -0.46
CA TRP A 79 2.58 15.00 -1.12
C TRP A 79 2.61 16.53 -0.92
N PRO A 80 3.79 17.14 -0.76
CA PRO A 80 3.92 18.58 -0.57
C PRO A 80 3.24 19.41 -1.67
N ILE A 81 3.13 18.89 -2.90
CA ILE A 81 2.51 19.57 -4.05
C ILE A 81 1.01 19.83 -3.84
N PHE A 82 0.35 18.98 -3.04
CA PHE A 82 -1.08 19.06 -2.81
C PHE A 82 -1.44 19.82 -1.53
N ARG A 83 -0.47 20.40 -0.82
CA ARG A 83 -0.74 21.18 0.40
C ARG A 83 -1.68 22.36 0.12
N GLY A 84 -2.75 22.47 0.90
CA GLY A 84 -3.80 23.47 0.78
C GLY A 84 -4.82 23.20 -0.34
N THR A 85 -4.65 22.12 -1.11
CA THR A 85 -5.54 21.81 -2.25
C THR A 85 -6.75 20.96 -1.85
N ILE A 86 -7.73 20.83 -2.76
CA ILE A 86 -8.88 19.94 -2.59
C ILE A 86 -8.43 18.47 -2.43
N VAL A 87 -7.35 18.06 -3.11
CA VAL A 87 -6.80 16.70 -3.04
C VAL A 87 -6.32 16.37 -1.62
N GLU A 88 -5.61 17.29 -0.96
CA GLU A 88 -5.19 17.09 0.45
C GLU A 88 -6.39 17.08 1.40
N LYS A 89 -7.43 17.90 1.15
CA LYS A 89 -8.66 17.87 1.95
C LYS A 89 -9.40 16.54 1.81
N ILE A 90 -9.55 16.03 0.58
CA ILE A 90 -10.15 14.72 0.31
C ILE A 90 -9.30 13.63 0.99
N HIS A 91 -7.97 13.70 0.91
CA HIS A 91 -7.09 12.76 1.59
C HIS A 91 -7.31 12.72 3.11
N HIS A 92 -7.35 13.89 3.76
CA HIS A 92 -7.62 13.96 5.20
C HIS A 92 -9.03 13.50 5.55
N PHE A 93 -10.02 13.86 4.74
CA PHE A 93 -11.39 13.39 4.92
C PHE A 93 -11.45 11.88 4.80
N ILE A 94 -10.94 11.27 3.74
CA ILE A 94 -10.97 9.81 3.57
C ILE A 94 -10.23 9.13 4.73
N ASN A 95 -8.98 9.49 5.00
CA ASN A 95 -8.15 8.73 5.95
C ASN A 95 -8.50 8.93 7.43
N ILE A 96 -9.07 10.09 7.80
CA ILE A 96 -9.34 10.44 9.20
C ILE A 96 -10.82 10.78 9.39
N GLY A 97 -11.36 11.66 8.54
CA GLY A 97 -12.71 12.19 8.70
C GLY A 97 -13.84 11.19 8.46
N ALA A 98 -13.72 10.32 7.45
CA ALA A 98 -14.76 9.39 7.04
C ALA A 98 -14.96 8.29 8.09
N TYR A 99 -13.87 7.83 8.69
CA TYR A 99 -13.92 6.88 9.81
C TYR A 99 -14.55 7.51 11.06
N ASP A 100 -14.13 8.72 11.44
CA ASP A 100 -14.73 9.42 12.58
C ASP A 100 -16.22 9.73 12.35
N TYR A 101 -16.59 10.11 11.12
CA TYR A 101 -17.99 10.32 10.74
C TYR A 101 -18.79 9.02 10.79
N PHE A 102 -18.24 7.91 10.29
CA PHE A 102 -18.86 6.59 10.37
C PHE A 102 -19.10 6.17 11.83
N LEU A 103 -18.12 6.35 12.71
CA LEU A 103 -18.28 6.06 14.14
C LEU A 103 -19.36 6.94 14.77
N ARG A 104 -19.37 8.25 14.48
CA ARG A 104 -20.43 9.17 14.96
C ARG A 104 -21.80 8.78 14.44
N PHE A 105 -21.91 8.43 13.16
CA PHE A 105 -23.14 7.94 12.55
C PHE A 105 -23.63 6.68 13.26
N ALA A 106 -22.74 5.70 13.49
CA ALA A 106 -23.07 4.48 14.23
C ALA A 106 -23.57 4.80 15.65
N VAL A 107 -22.99 5.79 16.34
CA VAL A 107 -23.48 6.25 17.65
C VAL A 107 -24.87 6.88 17.54
N THR A 108 -25.11 7.71 16.52
CA THR A 108 -26.41 8.36 16.33
C THR A 108 -27.51 7.36 16.02
N VAL A 109 -27.24 6.34 15.20
CA VAL A 109 -28.24 5.36 14.76
C VAL A 109 -28.42 4.21 15.76
N PHE A 110 -27.32 3.68 16.30
CA PHE A 110 -27.31 2.44 17.09
C PHE A 110 -26.85 2.65 18.55
N GLY A 111 -26.54 3.89 18.95
CA GLY A 111 -26.09 4.25 20.29
C GLY A 111 -24.59 4.01 20.53
N SER A 112 -24.11 4.41 21.71
CA SER A 112 -22.69 4.30 22.10
C SER A 112 -22.15 2.87 22.07
N ARG A 113 -23.00 1.88 22.37
CA ARG A 113 -22.62 0.45 22.33
C ARG A 113 -22.12 0.01 20.95
N ALA A 114 -22.68 0.55 19.86
CA ALA A 114 -22.24 0.18 18.51
C ALA A 114 -20.81 0.66 18.23
N ARG A 115 -20.47 1.88 18.68
CA ARG A 115 -19.09 2.37 18.61
C ARG A 115 -18.14 1.50 19.41
N ASP A 116 -18.52 1.12 20.63
CA ASP A 116 -17.67 0.28 21.48
C ASP A 116 -17.44 -1.10 20.86
N VAL A 117 -18.47 -1.69 20.23
CA VAL A 117 -18.34 -2.93 19.45
C VAL A 117 -17.40 -2.74 18.25
N ILE A 118 -17.57 -1.68 17.45
CA ILE A 118 -16.70 -1.40 16.30
C ILE A 118 -15.25 -1.24 16.75
N LEU A 119 -15.00 -0.45 17.80
CA LEU A 119 -13.67 -0.25 18.36
C LEU A 119 -13.09 -1.55 18.96
N SER A 120 -13.93 -2.38 19.58
CA SER A 120 -13.51 -3.70 20.08
C SER A 120 -13.11 -4.64 18.94
N VAL A 121 -13.85 -4.63 17.82
CA VAL A 121 -13.52 -5.42 16.63
C VAL A 121 -12.24 -4.88 15.97
N GLU A 122 -12.09 -3.56 15.85
CA GLU A 122 -10.85 -2.94 15.36
C GLU A 122 -9.67 -3.36 16.23
N HIS A 123 -9.79 -3.22 17.56
CA HIS A 123 -8.73 -3.58 18.49
C HIS A 123 -8.37 -5.07 18.38
N TYR A 124 -9.37 -5.96 18.31
CA TYR A 124 -9.14 -7.39 18.13
C TYR A 124 -8.42 -7.68 16.81
N CYS A 125 -8.89 -7.12 15.69
CA CYS A 125 -8.35 -7.40 14.36
C CYS A 125 -6.95 -6.78 14.13
N CYS A 126 -6.69 -5.60 14.70
CA CYS A 126 -5.55 -4.74 14.34
C CYS A 126 -4.47 -4.68 15.43
N ASP A 127 -4.84 -4.75 16.71
CA ASP A 127 -3.91 -4.51 17.83
C ASP A 127 -3.60 -5.79 18.63
N GLN A 128 -4.22 -6.91 18.29
CA GLN A 128 -3.97 -8.21 18.91
C GLN A 128 -3.55 -9.25 17.88
N PRO A 129 -2.70 -10.23 18.26
CA PRO A 129 -2.31 -11.30 17.37
C PRO A 129 -3.50 -12.23 17.12
N ASN A 130 -4.02 -12.22 15.89
CA ASN A 130 -5.19 -12.99 15.50
C ASN A 130 -5.13 -13.34 13.98
N PRO A 131 -5.70 -14.48 13.56
CA PRO A 131 -5.62 -14.91 12.16
C PRO A 131 -6.71 -14.29 11.25
N ALA A 132 -7.52 -13.32 11.73
CA ALA A 132 -8.70 -12.88 10.98
C ALA A 132 -8.34 -12.31 9.59
N LEU A 133 -7.30 -11.47 9.50
CA LEU A 133 -6.84 -10.91 8.22
C LEU A 133 -6.22 -11.98 7.32
N GLN A 134 -5.60 -13.02 7.88
CA GLN A 134 -5.07 -14.15 7.10
C GLN A 134 -6.21 -14.98 6.51
N ILE A 135 -7.24 -15.27 7.30
CA ILE A 135 -8.45 -15.97 6.86
C ILE A 135 -9.17 -15.16 5.77
N LEU A 136 -9.30 -13.84 5.98
CA LEU A 136 -9.89 -12.94 4.98
C LEU A 136 -9.12 -12.98 3.66
N TYR A 137 -7.79 -12.92 3.70
CA TYR A 137 -6.95 -13.03 2.50
C TYR A 137 -7.17 -14.37 1.77
N LEU A 138 -7.14 -15.50 2.49
CA LEU A 138 -7.36 -16.82 1.89
C LEU A 138 -8.77 -16.96 1.31
N ALA A 139 -9.78 -16.38 1.97
CA ALA A 139 -11.15 -16.33 1.46
C ALA A 139 -11.25 -15.51 0.17
N ILE A 140 -10.60 -14.34 0.10
CA ILE A 140 -10.56 -13.50 -1.11
C ILE A 140 -9.93 -14.27 -2.27
N ILE A 141 -8.75 -14.89 -2.06
CA ILE A 141 -8.08 -15.68 -3.08
C ILE A 141 -8.95 -16.86 -3.52
N GLY A 142 -9.55 -17.60 -2.58
CA GLY A 142 -10.43 -18.73 -2.87
C GLY A 142 -11.66 -18.32 -3.70
N VAL A 143 -12.35 -17.24 -3.31
CA VAL A 143 -13.50 -16.71 -4.04
C VAL A 143 -13.11 -16.28 -5.45
N ILE A 144 -12.02 -15.52 -5.61
CA ILE A 144 -11.54 -15.11 -6.93
C ILE A 144 -11.20 -16.32 -7.80
N CYS A 145 -10.55 -17.35 -7.24
CA CYS A 145 -10.24 -18.57 -7.97
C CYS A 145 -11.50 -19.31 -8.43
N VAL A 146 -12.50 -19.44 -7.56
CA VAL A 146 -13.79 -20.06 -7.92
C VAL A 146 -14.53 -19.24 -8.98
N LEU A 147 -14.52 -17.91 -8.86
CA LEU A 147 -15.10 -17.02 -9.86
C LEU A 147 -14.40 -17.20 -11.22
N LEU A 148 -13.07 -17.18 -11.27
CA LEU A 148 -12.29 -17.41 -12.50
C LEU A 148 -12.55 -18.78 -13.11
N ALA A 149 -12.60 -19.83 -12.29
CA ALA A 149 -12.85 -21.18 -12.76
C ALA A 149 -14.26 -21.31 -13.38
N LYS A 150 -15.28 -20.73 -12.75
CA LYS A 150 -16.66 -20.79 -13.26
C LYS A 150 -16.90 -19.87 -14.45
N SER A 151 -16.37 -18.65 -14.43
CA SER A 151 -16.69 -17.64 -15.44
C SER A 151 -15.74 -17.64 -16.64
N SER A 152 -14.49 -18.11 -16.48
CA SER A 152 -13.46 -17.94 -17.52
C SER A 152 -12.87 -19.23 -18.04
N PHE A 153 -12.77 -20.31 -17.24
CA PHE A 153 -12.11 -21.54 -17.70
C PHE A 153 -12.90 -22.26 -18.80
N VAL A 154 -14.20 -22.00 -18.92
CA VAL A 154 -15.04 -22.49 -20.02
C VAL A 154 -14.52 -22.01 -21.40
N TYR A 155 -13.87 -20.84 -21.47
CA TYR A 155 -13.31 -20.27 -22.69
C TYR A 155 -11.86 -20.70 -22.97
N ILE A 156 -11.32 -21.65 -22.20
CA ILE A 156 -9.97 -22.19 -22.37
C ILE A 156 -10.11 -23.67 -22.77
N PRO A 157 -9.45 -24.19 -23.82
CA PRO A 157 -8.61 -23.46 -24.77
C PRO A 157 -9.46 -22.55 -25.67
N GLY A 158 -8.94 -21.35 -25.91
CA GLY A 158 -9.50 -20.37 -26.83
C GLY A 158 -8.47 -19.97 -27.87
N HIS A 159 -8.84 -19.02 -28.74
CA HIS A 159 -7.97 -18.62 -29.87
C HIS A 159 -6.58 -18.12 -29.43
N TYR A 160 -6.50 -17.39 -28.31
CA TYR A 160 -5.25 -16.79 -27.82
C TYR A 160 -4.74 -17.43 -26.52
N VAL A 161 -5.50 -18.35 -25.92
CA VAL A 161 -5.17 -18.93 -24.61
C VAL A 161 -5.23 -20.45 -24.72
N SER A 162 -4.07 -21.09 -24.56
CA SER A 162 -3.96 -22.55 -24.63
C SER A 162 -4.48 -23.25 -23.36
N GLY A 163 -4.76 -24.55 -23.46
CA GLY A 163 -5.26 -25.36 -22.36
C GLY A 163 -4.34 -25.38 -21.12
N VAL A 164 -3.03 -25.17 -21.28
CA VAL A 164 -2.06 -25.19 -20.18
C VAL A 164 -2.30 -24.07 -19.15
N HIS A 165 -2.98 -23.00 -19.54
CA HIS A 165 -3.32 -21.88 -18.64
C HIS A 165 -4.28 -22.29 -17.52
N ARG A 166 -5.09 -23.36 -17.68
CA ARG A 166 -5.92 -23.89 -16.60
C ARG A 166 -5.09 -24.43 -15.44
N TYR A 167 -4.00 -25.13 -15.73
CA TYR A 167 -3.15 -25.75 -14.70
C TYR A 167 -2.11 -24.77 -14.16
N THR A 168 -1.48 -24.00 -15.05
CA THR A 168 -0.45 -23.02 -14.65
C THR A 168 -1.03 -21.88 -13.81
N SER A 169 -2.28 -21.46 -14.04
CA SER A 169 -2.96 -20.49 -13.18
C SER A 169 -3.18 -21.01 -11.75
N LEU A 170 -3.65 -22.25 -11.60
CA LEU A 170 -3.83 -22.88 -10.28
C LEU A 170 -2.49 -23.09 -9.57
N LEU A 171 -1.46 -23.52 -10.29
CA LEU A 171 -0.11 -23.62 -9.75
C LEU A 171 0.39 -22.24 -9.28
N ALA A 172 0.15 -21.20 -10.07
CA ALA A 172 0.61 -19.85 -9.73
C ALA A 172 -0.08 -19.30 -8.47
N VAL A 173 -1.37 -19.59 -8.28
CA VAL A 173 -2.08 -19.31 -7.03
C VAL A 173 -1.45 -20.10 -5.87
N GLY A 174 -1.17 -21.39 -6.06
CA GLY A 174 -0.54 -22.24 -5.04
C GLY A 174 0.82 -21.71 -4.58
N VAL A 175 1.67 -21.25 -5.50
CA VAL A 175 2.95 -20.59 -5.17
C VAL A 175 2.71 -19.30 -4.38
N GLY A 176 1.69 -18.52 -4.75
CA GLY A 176 1.30 -17.31 -4.01
C GLY A 176 0.92 -17.60 -2.56
N VAL A 177 0.06 -18.62 -2.35
CA VAL A 177 -0.32 -19.08 -1.01
C VAL A 177 0.89 -19.59 -0.23
N LEU A 178 1.79 -20.33 -0.87
CA LEU A 178 3.02 -20.79 -0.21
C LEU A 178 3.89 -19.61 0.26
N LEU A 179 4.12 -18.60 -0.58
CA LEU A 179 4.89 -17.40 -0.20
C LEU A 179 4.21 -16.61 0.92
N PHE A 180 2.89 -16.53 0.91
CA PHE A 180 2.09 -15.93 1.99
C PHE A 180 2.30 -16.68 3.32
N LEU A 181 2.20 -18.01 3.30
CA LEU A 181 2.41 -18.85 4.49
C LEU A 181 3.86 -18.77 4.98
N LEU A 182 4.84 -18.82 4.08
CA LEU A 182 6.25 -18.66 4.43
C LEU A 182 6.50 -17.31 5.12
N THR A 183 5.93 -16.23 4.60
CA THR A 183 6.07 -14.90 5.23
C THR A 183 5.37 -14.86 6.59
N SER A 184 4.17 -15.43 6.68
CA SER A 184 3.35 -15.46 7.90
C SER A 184 3.99 -16.25 9.05
N TYR A 185 4.58 -17.40 8.76
CA TYR A 185 5.05 -18.34 9.79
C TYR A 185 6.58 -18.37 9.99
N SER A 186 7.36 -17.67 9.16
CA SER A 186 8.80 -17.57 9.38
C SER A 186 9.14 -16.70 10.59
N ASP A 187 10.22 -17.06 11.30
CA ASP A 187 10.83 -16.18 12.30
C ASP A 187 11.27 -14.87 11.61
N PRO A 188 10.81 -13.68 12.05
CA PRO A 188 11.25 -12.40 11.51
C PRO A 188 12.65 -12.00 11.98
N GLY A 189 13.26 -12.72 12.90
CA GLY A 189 14.51 -12.33 13.56
C GLY A 189 14.27 -11.99 15.03
N THR A 190 13.60 -12.89 15.74
CA THR A 190 13.25 -12.69 17.15
C THR A 190 14.52 -12.64 18.02
N ILE A 191 14.65 -11.57 18.79
CA ILE A 191 15.78 -11.35 19.69
C ILE A 191 15.42 -11.92 21.07
N LYS A 192 16.31 -12.75 21.58
CA LYS A 192 16.21 -13.41 22.88
C LYS A 192 17.52 -13.20 23.64
N ALA A 193 17.52 -13.50 24.94
CA ALA A 193 18.74 -13.42 25.76
C ALA A 193 19.91 -14.25 25.20
N GLU A 194 19.61 -15.35 24.49
CA GLU A 194 20.61 -16.25 23.90
C GLU A 194 21.33 -15.70 22.65
N ASN A 195 20.73 -14.75 21.93
CA ASN A 195 21.25 -14.27 20.63
C ASN A 195 21.46 -12.75 20.57
N VAL A 196 21.21 -12.05 21.68
CA VAL A 196 21.26 -10.58 21.74
C VAL A 196 22.69 -10.06 21.54
N SER A 197 23.69 -10.78 22.05
CA SER A 197 25.12 -10.44 21.89
C SER A 197 25.55 -10.39 20.43
N GLU A 198 25.11 -11.36 19.64
CA GLU A 198 25.42 -11.49 18.23
C GLU A 198 24.78 -10.35 17.45
N TYR A 199 23.52 -10.03 17.74
CA TYR A 199 22.84 -8.89 17.13
C TYR A 199 23.45 -7.54 17.52
N LEU A 200 23.91 -7.36 18.76
CA LEU A 200 24.65 -6.17 19.19
C LEU A 200 25.93 -5.99 18.38
N SER A 201 26.65 -7.08 18.12
CA SER A 201 27.88 -7.06 17.32
C SER A 201 27.62 -6.78 15.83
N ALA A 202 26.50 -7.30 15.30
CA ALA A 202 26.14 -7.20 13.88
C ALA A 202 25.58 -5.81 13.51
N TYR A 203 24.88 -5.16 14.44
CA TYR A 203 24.22 -3.87 14.21
C TYR A 203 24.75 -2.80 15.18
N PRO A 204 25.83 -2.09 14.81
CA PRO A 204 26.38 -1.02 15.65
C PRO A 204 25.42 0.17 15.74
N TYR A 205 25.47 0.87 16.88
CA TYR A 205 24.69 2.09 17.12
C TYR A 205 25.25 3.27 16.32
N ASP A 206 24.39 3.99 15.61
CA ASP A 206 24.76 5.24 14.93
C ASP A 206 24.80 6.46 15.86
N ASN A 207 24.23 6.34 17.07
CA ASN A 207 24.06 7.43 18.04
C ASN A 207 23.30 8.66 17.50
N ILE A 208 22.56 8.49 16.40
CA ILE A 208 21.68 9.49 15.80
C ILE A 208 20.22 9.06 16.00
N ILE A 209 19.83 7.93 15.42
CA ILE A 209 18.46 7.37 15.52
C ILE A 209 18.41 6.08 16.35
N TYR A 210 19.58 5.48 16.61
CA TYR A 210 19.78 4.33 17.48
C TYR A 210 20.87 4.62 18.51
N THR A 211 20.46 4.68 19.78
CA THR A 211 21.35 4.70 20.93
C THR A 211 21.12 3.46 21.77
N GLU A 212 22.12 3.11 22.58
CA GLU A 212 22.05 2.00 23.52
C GLU A 212 20.88 2.17 24.49
N LYS A 213 19.98 1.19 24.51
CA LYS A 213 18.78 1.16 25.34
C LYS A 213 18.43 -0.29 25.66
N GLU A 214 17.82 -0.51 26.82
CA GLU A 214 17.20 -1.79 27.16
C GLU A 214 15.72 -1.79 26.76
N CYS A 215 15.20 -2.95 26.36
CA CYS A 215 13.76 -3.14 26.22
C CYS A 215 13.11 -3.29 27.60
N SER A 216 12.20 -2.38 27.95
CA SER A 216 11.49 -2.40 29.23
C SER A 216 10.65 -3.66 29.46
N THR A 217 10.15 -4.29 28.39
CA THR A 217 9.31 -5.50 28.44
C THR A 217 10.16 -6.76 28.45
N CYS A 218 11.04 -6.94 27.45
CA CYS A 218 11.84 -8.15 27.30
C CYS A 218 13.08 -8.20 28.22
N LYS A 219 13.46 -7.09 28.86
CA LYS A 219 14.64 -6.99 29.76
C LYS A 219 15.94 -7.44 29.11
N ILE A 220 16.10 -7.12 27.82
CA ILE A 220 17.33 -7.36 27.05
C ILE A 220 17.83 -6.05 26.46
N PRO A 221 19.16 -5.88 26.29
CA PRO A 221 19.70 -4.80 25.47
C PRO A 221 19.04 -4.83 24.10
N ARG A 222 18.72 -3.67 23.53
CA ARG A 222 18.06 -3.55 22.23
C ARG A 222 19.09 -3.20 21.17
N PRO A 223 19.54 -4.16 20.33
CA PRO A 223 20.45 -3.89 19.22
C PRO A 223 19.96 -2.76 18.32
N ALA A 224 20.86 -2.08 17.62
CA ALA A 224 20.45 -1.09 16.64
C ALA A 224 19.53 -1.73 15.59
N ARG A 225 18.63 -0.93 15.01
CA ARG A 225 17.62 -1.40 14.04
C ARG A 225 16.56 -2.37 14.58
N SER A 226 16.56 -2.69 15.88
CA SER A 226 15.52 -3.54 16.48
C SER A 226 14.41 -2.73 17.16
N LYS A 227 13.22 -3.33 17.25
CA LYS A 227 12.06 -2.76 17.97
C LYS A 227 11.29 -3.85 18.70
N HIS A 228 10.75 -3.53 19.86
CA HIS A 228 9.76 -4.37 20.53
C HIS A 228 8.40 -4.13 19.88
N CYS A 229 7.81 -5.18 19.32
CA CYS A 229 6.44 -5.14 18.81
C CYS A 229 5.50 -5.57 19.93
N HIS A 230 4.63 -4.65 20.39
CA HIS A 230 3.66 -4.94 21.45
C HIS A 230 2.59 -5.97 21.00
N ILE A 231 2.23 -5.99 19.71
CA ILE A 231 1.24 -6.93 19.16
C ILE A 231 1.80 -8.36 19.20
N CYS A 232 3.05 -8.53 18.79
CA CYS A 232 3.71 -9.84 18.81
C CYS A 232 4.41 -10.16 20.15
N ASP A 233 4.39 -9.23 21.10
CA ASP A 233 5.08 -9.26 22.39
C ASP A 233 6.54 -9.75 22.34
N ARG A 234 7.32 -9.22 21.40
CA ARG A 234 8.74 -9.60 21.23
C ARG A 234 9.59 -8.54 20.56
N CYS A 235 10.89 -8.56 20.86
CA CYS A 235 11.89 -7.80 20.13
C CYS A 235 12.24 -8.46 18.81
N VAL A 236 12.26 -7.69 17.73
CA VAL A 236 12.58 -8.16 16.37
C VAL A 236 13.75 -7.36 15.82
N ALA A 237 14.77 -8.07 15.31
CA ALA A 237 15.94 -7.51 14.66
C ALA A 237 15.60 -6.94 13.27
N ARG A 238 16.27 -5.84 12.91
CA ARG A 238 16.03 -5.08 11.67
C ARG A 238 14.52 -4.92 11.40
N PHE A 239 13.81 -4.44 12.42
CA PHE A 239 12.36 -4.34 12.40
C PHE A 239 11.89 -3.37 11.32
N ASP A 240 11.05 -3.84 10.40
CA ASP A 240 10.45 -3.02 9.36
C ASP A 240 9.08 -2.51 9.80
N HIS A 241 8.14 -3.43 9.98
CA HIS A 241 6.78 -3.15 10.47
C HIS A 241 6.11 -4.43 11.01
N HIS A 242 5.00 -4.27 11.72
CA HIS A 242 4.08 -5.37 11.98
C HIS A 242 3.04 -5.42 10.85
N CYS A 243 2.89 -6.57 10.20
CA CYS A 243 1.95 -6.74 9.10
C CYS A 243 0.76 -7.58 9.55
N GLY A 244 -0.40 -6.93 9.75
CA GLY A 244 -1.62 -7.63 10.18
C GLY A 244 -2.07 -8.71 9.19
N TRP A 245 -1.85 -8.50 7.89
CA TRP A 245 -2.11 -9.51 6.85
C TRP A 245 -1.33 -10.79 7.02
N MET A 246 -0.12 -10.69 7.56
CA MET A 246 0.75 -11.84 7.80
C MET A 246 0.62 -12.34 9.25
N ASN A 247 -0.12 -11.61 10.09
CA ASN A 247 -0.16 -11.78 11.54
C ASN A 247 1.24 -11.98 12.15
N ASN A 248 2.23 -11.24 11.61
CA ASN A 248 3.64 -11.40 11.95
C ASN A 248 4.40 -10.08 11.70
N CYS A 249 5.52 -9.91 12.39
CA CYS A 249 6.44 -8.83 12.07
C CYS A 249 7.18 -9.12 10.76
N ILE A 250 7.51 -8.09 10.01
CA ILE A 250 8.49 -8.14 8.93
C ILE A 250 9.80 -7.60 9.50
N GLY A 251 10.85 -8.42 9.42
CA GLY A 251 12.16 -8.13 9.98
C GLY A 251 13.28 -8.81 9.22
N GLU A 252 14.46 -8.88 9.84
CA GLU A 252 15.70 -9.39 9.23
C GLU A 252 15.53 -10.69 8.44
N LYS A 253 14.89 -11.71 9.03
CA LYS A 253 14.90 -13.09 8.48
C LYS A 253 13.81 -13.38 7.46
N ASN A 254 12.69 -12.63 7.48
CA ASN A 254 11.54 -12.89 6.63
C ASN A 254 11.24 -11.80 5.57
N THR A 255 12.00 -10.69 5.56
CA THR A 255 11.86 -9.63 4.54
C THR A 255 11.97 -10.17 3.11
N ARG A 256 12.85 -11.16 2.86
CA ARG A 256 12.97 -11.82 1.55
C ARG A 256 11.70 -12.53 1.09
N TYR A 257 10.97 -13.18 2.00
CA TYR A 257 9.71 -13.85 1.69
C TYR A 257 8.61 -12.83 1.43
N PHE A 258 8.58 -11.74 2.20
CA PHE A 258 7.65 -10.64 1.99
C PHE A 258 7.84 -9.98 0.61
N LEU A 259 9.08 -9.69 0.20
CA LEU A 259 9.37 -9.16 -1.13
C LEU A 259 8.97 -10.15 -2.25
N ALA A 260 9.28 -11.43 -2.09
CA ALA A 260 8.89 -12.46 -3.04
C ALA A 260 7.36 -12.58 -3.14
N PHE A 261 6.65 -12.52 -2.01
CA PHE A 261 5.19 -12.51 -1.95
C PHE A 261 4.60 -11.34 -2.73
N LEU A 262 5.11 -10.11 -2.51
CA LEU A 262 4.62 -8.91 -3.20
C LEU A 262 4.86 -8.99 -4.72
N LEU A 263 6.08 -9.35 -5.13
CA LEU A 263 6.45 -9.47 -6.53
C LEU A 263 5.61 -10.55 -7.23
N TRP A 264 5.48 -11.71 -6.59
CA TRP A 264 4.70 -12.82 -7.13
C TRP A 264 3.22 -12.46 -7.26
N HIS A 265 2.62 -11.84 -6.25
CA HIS A 265 1.22 -11.43 -6.31
C HIS A 265 0.97 -10.34 -7.35
N SER A 266 1.90 -9.40 -7.50
CA SER A 266 1.86 -8.41 -8.58
C SER A 266 1.80 -9.10 -9.95
N PHE A 267 2.68 -10.08 -10.20
CA PHE A 267 2.68 -10.84 -11.45
C PHE A 267 1.47 -11.78 -11.60
N LEU A 268 1.00 -12.40 -10.53
CA LEU A 268 -0.20 -13.25 -10.54
C LEU A 268 -1.43 -12.46 -10.96
N CYS A 269 -1.61 -11.25 -10.41
CA CYS A 269 -2.70 -10.37 -10.79
C CYS A 269 -2.55 -9.88 -12.25
N LEU A 270 -1.33 -9.51 -12.67
CA LEU A 270 -1.06 -9.13 -14.05
C LEU A 270 -1.37 -10.27 -15.02
N TYR A 271 -0.91 -11.48 -14.71
CA TYR A 271 -1.15 -12.68 -15.49
C TYR A 271 -2.65 -12.98 -15.61
N GLY A 272 -3.41 -12.86 -14.52
CA GLY A 272 -4.86 -12.98 -14.54
C GLY A 272 -5.54 -11.93 -15.42
N ALA A 273 -5.14 -10.65 -15.30
CA ALA A 273 -5.68 -9.57 -16.13
C ALA A 273 -5.39 -9.77 -17.63
N VAL A 274 -4.14 -10.10 -17.98
CA VAL A 274 -3.74 -10.40 -19.36
C VAL A 274 -4.48 -11.63 -19.89
N GLY A 275 -4.56 -12.70 -19.10
CA GLY A 275 -5.29 -13.91 -19.47
C GLY A 275 -6.76 -13.64 -19.76
N LEU A 276 -7.45 -12.86 -18.93
CA LEU A 276 -8.83 -12.43 -19.16
C LEU A 276 -8.95 -11.57 -20.43
N GLY A 277 -8.03 -10.63 -20.64
CA GLY A 277 -8.00 -9.81 -21.86
C GLY A 277 -7.85 -10.65 -23.13
N LEU A 278 -7.00 -11.68 -23.10
CA LEU A 278 -6.83 -12.62 -24.23
C LEU A 278 -8.05 -13.50 -24.46
N ILE A 279 -8.74 -13.94 -23.39
CA ILE A 279 -10.02 -14.65 -23.50
C ILE A 279 -11.06 -13.77 -24.18
N LEU A 280 -11.24 -12.52 -23.72
CA LEU A 280 -12.19 -11.57 -24.30
C LEU A 280 -11.86 -11.24 -25.77
N ALA A 281 -10.57 -11.07 -26.09
CA ALA A 281 -10.12 -10.89 -27.47
C ALA A 281 -10.42 -12.12 -28.36
N GLY A 282 -10.30 -13.32 -27.79
CA GLY A 282 -10.67 -14.57 -28.46
C GLY A 282 -12.15 -14.60 -28.80
N GLU A 283 -13.02 -14.28 -27.84
CA GLU A 283 -14.47 -14.24 -28.03
C GLU A 283 -14.91 -13.18 -29.06
N LEU A 284 -14.26 -12.01 -29.07
CA LEU A 284 -14.49 -10.98 -30.08
C LEU A 284 -14.23 -11.51 -31.50
N LYS A 285 -13.17 -12.31 -31.65
CA LYS A 285 -12.79 -12.91 -32.94
C LYS A 285 -13.71 -14.06 -33.32
N GLU A 286 -14.01 -14.96 -32.39
CA GLU A 286 -14.86 -16.13 -32.61
C GLU A 286 -16.27 -15.72 -33.05
N LYS A 287 -16.86 -14.74 -32.34
CA LYS A 287 -18.20 -14.21 -32.67
C LYS A 287 -18.18 -13.19 -33.80
N ARG A 288 -17.02 -12.91 -34.39
CA ARG A 288 -16.82 -11.96 -35.49
C ARG A 288 -17.47 -10.59 -35.21
N VAL A 289 -17.36 -10.11 -33.96
CA VAL A 289 -18.07 -8.89 -33.51
C VAL A 289 -17.68 -7.67 -34.33
N ILE A 290 -16.39 -7.53 -34.62
CA ILE A 290 -15.88 -6.43 -35.46
C ILE A 290 -16.48 -6.47 -36.87
N TYR A 291 -16.58 -7.65 -37.48
CA TYR A 291 -17.21 -7.81 -38.80
C TYR A 291 -18.69 -7.42 -38.76
N ILE A 292 -19.44 -7.86 -37.73
CA ILE A 292 -20.86 -7.50 -37.59
C ILE A 292 -21.01 -5.98 -37.42
N LEU A 293 -20.23 -5.35 -36.55
CA LEU A 293 -20.31 -3.89 -36.34
C LEU A 293 -19.95 -3.09 -37.60
N THR A 294 -18.92 -3.52 -38.33
CA THR A 294 -18.44 -2.80 -39.52
C THR A 294 -19.29 -3.06 -40.76
N VAL A 295 -19.69 -4.30 -41.03
CA VAL A 295 -20.38 -4.68 -42.27
C VAL A 295 -21.90 -4.56 -42.12
N TYR A 296 -22.46 -5.07 -41.02
CA TYR A 296 -23.92 -5.07 -40.83
C TYR A 296 -24.43 -3.73 -40.29
N TYR A 297 -23.79 -3.19 -39.25
CA TYR A 297 -24.17 -1.90 -38.67
C TYR A 297 -23.51 -0.69 -39.35
N ARG A 298 -22.67 -0.91 -40.37
CA ARG A 298 -21.97 0.13 -41.15
C ARG A 298 -21.19 1.14 -40.28
N ILE A 299 -20.65 0.70 -39.15
CA ILE A 299 -19.76 1.54 -38.35
C ILE A 299 -18.41 1.63 -39.04
N GLU A 300 -17.87 2.85 -39.16
CA GLU A 300 -16.54 3.08 -39.72
C GLU A 300 -15.48 2.27 -38.98
N ASN A 301 -14.57 1.64 -39.73
CA ASN A 301 -13.46 0.86 -39.18
C ASN A 301 -12.33 1.76 -38.64
N SER A 302 -12.69 2.71 -37.79
CA SER A 302 -11.80 3.60 -37.05
C SER A 302 -11.86 3.24 -35.57
N PHE A 303 -10.71 3.18 -34.91
CA PHE A 303 -10.62 2.82 -33.49
C PHE A 303 -11.55 3.66 -32.61
N TYR A 304 -11.61 4.98 -32.84
CA TYR A 304 -12.43 5.90 -32.05
C TYR A 304 -13.94 5.64 -32.19
N ARG A 305 -14.41 5.21 -33.36
CA ARG A 305 -15.82 4.92 -33.61
C ARG A 305 -16.21 3.50 -33.18
N LEU A 306 -15.31 2.54 -33.39
CA LEU A 306 -15.58 1.13 -33.13
C LEU A 306 -15.42 0.75 -31.64
N SER A 307 -14.42 1.31 -30.95
CA SER A 307 -14.11 0.97 -29.55
C SER A 307 -15.28 1.13 -28.57
N PRO A 308 -16.12 2.19 -28.59
CA PRO A 308 -17.24 2.28 -27.65
C PRO A 308 -18.26 1.17 -27.86
N HIS A 309 -18.56 0.77 -29.09
CA HIS A 309 -19.51 -0.31 -29.39
C HIS A 309 -18.97 -1.69 -28.98
N VAL A 310 -17.68 -1.93 -29.23
CA VAL A 310 -17.01 -3.15 -28.78
C VAL A 310 -17.00 -3.21 -27.25
N MET A 311 -16.67 -2.10 -26.58
CA MET A 311 -16.67 -2.02 -25.12
C MET A 311 -18.08 -2.23 -24.54
N GLN A 312 -19.10 -1.61 -25.14
CA GLN A 312 -20.48 -1.80 -24.74
C GLN A 312 -20.91 -3.26 -24.86
N TRP A 313 -20.57 -3.94 -25.96
CA TRP A 313 -20.87 -5.35 -26.14
C TRP A 313 -20.14 -6.24 -25.13
N LEU A 314 -18.85 -5.98 -24.88
CA LEU A 314 -18.04 -6.68 -23.89
C LEU A 314 -18.63 -6.53 -22.48
N LEU A 315 -19.00 -5.31 -22.10
CA LEU A 315 -19.61 -5.03 -20.80
C LEU A 315 -21.00 -5.66 -20.68
N ALA A 316 -21.80 -5.69 -21.75
CA ALA A 316 -23.12 -6.31 -21.72
C ALA A 316 -23.06 -7.84 -21.64
N SER A 317 -22.07 -8.46 -22.30
CA SER A 317 -22.01 -9.92 -22.45
C SER A 317 -21.03 -10.60 -21.49
N TYR A 318 -19.99 -9.89 -21.04
CA TYR A 318 -18.88 -10.39 -20.24
C TYR A 318 -18.52 -9.42 -19.09
N ASN A 319 -19.52 -8.82 -18.45
CA ASN A 319 -19.34 -7.87 -17.34
C ASN A 319 -18.39 -8.37 -16.24
N ALA A 320 -18.55 -9.63 -15.81
CA ALA A 320 -17.77 -10.21 -14.73
C ALA A 320 -16.28 -10.33 -15.10
N GLN A 321 -15.98 -10.76 -16.32
CA GLN A 321 -14.60 -10.89 -16.81
C GLN A 321 -13.95 -9.53 -17.00
N VAL A 322 -14.66 -8.55 -17.55
CA VAL A 322 -14.16 -7.17 -17.70
C VAL A 322 -13.88 -6.54 -16.34
N LEU A 323 -14.82 -6.65 -15.40
CA LEU A 323 -14.65 -6.12 -14.04
C LEU A 323 -13.47 -6.77 -13.33
N LEU A 324 -13.36 -8.09 -13.41
CA LEU A 324 -12.26 -8.83 -12.78
C LEU A 324 -10.92 -8.49 -13.41
N MET A 325 -10.86 -8.31 -14.74
CA MET A 325 -9.66 -7.88 -15.45
C MET A 325 -9.18 -6.50 -14.96
N VAL A 326 -10.09 -5.52 -14.86
CA VAL A 326 -9.76 -4.17 -14.37
C VAL A 326 -9.30 -4.21 -12.91
N PHE A 327 -10.02 -4.96 -12.06
CA PHE A 327 -9.66 -5.12 -10.66
C PHE A 327 -8.26 -5.74 -10.50
N LEU A 328 -7.97 -6.83 -11.21
CA LEU A 328 -6.66 -7.48 -11.15
C LEU A 328 -5.54 -6.59 -11.70
N ALA A 329 -5.78 -5.83 -12.77
CA ALA A 329 -4.82 -4.88 -13.30
C ALA A 329 -4.51 -3.75 -12.29
N PHE A 330 -5.53 -3.21 -11.63
CA PHE A 330 -5.38 -2.19 -10.61
C PHE A 330 -4.61 -2.71 -9.38
N VAL A 331 -4.99 -3.88 -8.86
CA VAL A 331 -4.29 -4.52 -7.73
C VAL A 331 -2.84 -4.83 -8.10
N SER A 332 -2.57 -5.30 -9.33
CA SER A 332 -1.21 -5.54 -9.82
C SER A 332 -0.37 -4.25 -9.77
N PHE A 333 -0.90 -3.14 -10.26
CA PHE A 333 -0.21 -1.85 -10.23
C PHE A 333 0.10 -1.38 -8.81
N LEU A 334 -0.86 -1.48 -7.89
CA LEU A 334 -0.65 -1.12 -6.48
C LEU A 334 0.42 -1.99 -5.82
N LEU A 335 0.38 -3.31 -6.03
CA LEU A 335 1.36 -4.24 -5.49
C LEU A 335 2.75 -4.02 -6.10
N ALA A 336 2.84 -3.71 -7.39
CA ALA A 336 4.10 -3.35 -8.05
C ALA A 336 4.71 -2.08 -7.45
N GLY A 337 3.89 -1.05 -7.19
CA GLY A 337 4.33 0.18 -6.53
C GLY A 337 4.82 -0.08 -5.09
N PHE A 338 4.07 -0.88 -4.32
CA PHE A 338 4.45 -1.24 -2.97
C PHE A 338 5.73 -2.11 -2.92
N PHE A 339 5.87 -3.06 -3.86
CA PHE A 339 7.11 -3.81 -4.06
C PHE A 339 8.26 -2.86 -4.39
N GLY A 340 8.08 -1.93 -5.34
CA GLY A 340 9.10 -0.97 -5.75
C GLY A 340 9.60 -0.11 -4.60
N TYR A 341 8.68 0.34 -3.73
CA TYR A 341 9.04 1.08 -2.51
C TYR A 341 9.89 0.22 -1.54
N ASN A 342 9.44 -0.99 -1.22
CA ASN A 342 10.19 -1.88 -0.32
C ASN A 342 11.53 -2.35 -0.93
N ALA A 343 11.58 -2.54 -2.25
CA ALA A 343 12.81 -2.84 -2.98
C ALA A 343 13.79 -1.66 -2.88
N HIS A 344 13.33 -0.41 -3.05
CA HIS A 344 14.16 0.78 -2.86
C HIS A 344 14.72 0.88 -1.43
N LEU A 345 13.90 0.62 -0.42
CA LEU A 345 14.34 0.54 0.97
C LEU A 345 15.43 -0.52 1.18
N CYS A 346 15.24 -1.70 0.60
CA CYS A 346 16.24 -2.77 0.63
C CYS A 346 17.54 -2.39 -0.08
N LEU A 347 17.45 -1.72 -1.23
CA LEU A 347 18.61 -1.25 -2.02
C LEU A 347 19.43 -0.18 -1.29
N THR A 348 18.78 0.63 -0.44
CA THR A 348 19.40 1.68 0.40
C THR A 348 19.65 1.23 1.85
N ASN A 349 19.53 -0.07 2.11
CA ASN A 349 19.61 -0.70 3.43
C ASN A 349 18.85 0.05 4.53
N THR A 350 17.67 0.55 4.21
CA THR A 350 16.80 1.30 5.12
C THR A 350 15.52 0.50 5.36
N THR A 351 14.93 0.58 6.54
CA THR A 351 13.61 0.01 6.86
C THR A 351 12.53 1.09 6.86
N THR A 352 11.27 0.67 6.78
CA THR A 352 10.11 1.56 6.93
C THR A 352 10.14 2.26 8.30
N ASN A 353 10.47 1.52 9.36
CA ASN A 353 10.65 2.08 10.71
C ASN A 353 11.77 3.14 10.77
N GLU A 354 12.90 2.91 10.10
CA GLU A 354 13.97 3.90 9.99
C GLU A 354 13.54 5.15 9.23
N THR A 355 12.75 4.99 8.18
CA THR A 355 12.20 6.12 7.40
C THR A 355 11.39 7.05 8.31
N PHE A 356 10.54 6.50 9.19
CA PHE A 356 9.79 7.29 10.16
C PHE A 356 10.70 7.98 11.19
N LYS A 357 11.68 7.25 11.74
CA LYS A 357 12.65 7.83 12.69
C LYS A 357 13.46 8.98 12.08
N TRP A 358 13.92 8.81 10.84
CA TRP A 358 14.61 9.86 10.11
C TRP A 358 13.73 11.07 9.85
N GLN A 359 12.45 10.87 9.51
CA GLN A 359 11.49 11.96 9.36
C GLN A 359 11.30 12.73 10.68
N GLU A 360 11.17 12.03 11.80
CA GLU A 360 11.08 12.65 13.13
C GLU A 360 12.34 13.45 13.45
N TYR A 361 13.52 12.85 13.26
CA TYR A 361 14.81 13.52 13.49
C TYR A 361 14.98 14.77 12.61
N ILE A 362 14.68 14.67 11.31
CA ILE A 362 14.70 15.81 10.38
C ILE A 362 13.74 16.91 10.85
N SER A 363 12.53 16.52 11.27
CA SER A 363 11.52 17.46 11.72
C SER A 363 11.94 18.20 13.00
N TRP A 364 12.56 17.47 13.94
CA TRP A 364 13.09 18.01 15.18
C TRP A 364 14.25 18.95 14.91
N LYS A 365 15.22 18.54 14.09
CA LYS A 365 16.39 19.35 13.74
C LYS A 365 16.00 20.63 12.99
N ARG A 366 14.97 20.57 12.14
CA ARG A 366 14.39 21.77 11.52
C ARG A 366 13.79 22.72 12.56
N LYS A 367 12.94 22.23 13.47
CA LYS A 367 12.37 23.04 14.55
C LYS A 367 13.46 23.66 15.44
N LEU A 368 14.52 22.91 15.73
CA LEU A 368 15.68 23.39 16.48
C LEU A 368 16.39 24.53 15.75
N ASN A 369 16.63 24.38 14.44
CA ASN A 369 17.26 25.41 13.62
C ASN A 369 16.38 26.66 13.50
N GLU A 370 15.07 26.50 13.35
CA GLU A 370 14.09 27.59 13.37
C GLU A 370 14.13 28.32 14.72
N ALA A 371 14.11 27.59 15.85
CA ALA A 371 14.21 28.18 17.18
C ALA A 371 15.54 28.92 17.40
N LYS A 372 16.66 28.37 16.92
CA LYS A 372 17.98 29.03 16.95
C LYS A 372 17.98 30.29 16.10
N ALA A 373 17.40 30.25 14.89
CA ALA A 373 17.29 31.40 14.01
C ALA A 373 16.39 32.48 14.62
N SER A 374 15.26 32.11 15.24
CA SER A 374 14.38 33.03 15.97
C SER A 374 15.07 33.64 17.18
N SER A 375 15.84 32.86 17.96
CA SER A 375 16.64 33.38 19.07
C SER A 375 17.74 34.31 18.59
N ALA A 376 18.42 33.98 17.49
CA ALA A 376 19.43 34.85 16.88
C ALA A 376 18.81 36.13 16.33
N ALA A 377 17.64 36.07 15.69
CA ALA A 377 16.89 37.22 15.23
C ALA A 377 16.43 38.10 16.41
N LEU A 378 15.93 37.51 17.50
CA LEU A 378 15.58 38.26 18.72
C LEU A 378 16.81 38.94 19.34
N LYS A 379 17.95 38.24 19.43
CA LYS A 379 19.22 38.82 19.87
C LYS A 379 19.66 39.95 18.95
N ALA A 380 19.55 39.76 17.63
CA ALA A 380 19.87 40.78 16.64
C ALA A 380 18.92 41.98 16.73
N SER A 381 17.62 41.78 16.99
CA SER A 381 16.66 42.86 17.22
C SER A 381 16.93 43.61 18.53
N ILE A 382 17.31 42.91 19.60
CA ILE A 382 17.75 43.55 20.86
C ILE A 382 19.02 44.38 20.61
N CYS A 383 19.97 43.87 19.82
CA CYS A 383 21.17 44.63 19.41
C CYS A 383 20.84 45.78 18.42
N ALA A 384 19.85 45.60 17.55
CA ALA A 384 19.39 46.58 16.56
C ALA A 384 18.45 47.65 17.15
N MET A 385 18.07 47.56 18.43
CA MET A 385 17.58 48.71 19.19
C MET A 385 18.63 49.84 19.29
N ASN A 386 19.85 49.61 18.79
CA ASN A 386 20.91 50.62 18.55
C ASN A 386 21.26 50.85 17.05
N GLY A 387 20.43 50.46 16.07
CA GLY A 387 20.67 50.81 14.65
C GLY A 387 19.87 49.98 13.63
N GLU A 388 19.46 50.65 12.53
CA GLU A 388 18.43 50.29 11.55
C GLU A 388 18.54 48.92 10.84
N GLY A 389 17.37 48.34 10.53
CA GLY A 389 17.20 46.97 10.02
C GLY A 389 17.08 46.82 8.49
N LYS A 390 17.36 45.60 8.00
CA LYS A 390 17.26 45.17 6.58
C LYS A 390 16.00 44.34 6.29
N PRO A 391 15.49 44.35 5.04
CA PRO A 391 14.21 43.74 4.69
C PRO A 391 14.28 42.22 4.42
N PRO A 392 13.14 41.50 4.50
CA PRO A 392 13.10 40.03 4.44
C PRO A 392 13.06 39.48 3.00
N GLU A 393 13.68 38.30 2.82
CA GLU A 393 13.71 37.57 1.54
C GLU A 393 12.36 36.90 1.19
N SER A 394 12.15 36.68 -0.12
CA SER A 394 10.90 36.18 -0.69
C SER A 394 10.73 34.65 -0.59
N LYS A 395 9.51 34.22 -0.27
CA LYS A 395 9.09 32.81 -0.05
C LYS A 395 9.39 31.84 -1.21
N TRP A 396 9.55 32.35 -2.43
CA TRP A 396 9.74 31.53 -3.64
C TRP A 396 11.14 30.95 -3.79
N LYS A 397 12.19 31.62 -3.29
CA LYS A 397 13.57 31.10 -3.31
C LYS A 397 13.79 29.94 -2.32
N VAL A 398 12.98 29.86 -1.28
CA VAL A 398 13.02 28.78 -0.27
C VAL A 398 12.45 27.46 -0.81
N PHE A 399 11.55 27.52 -1.80
CA PHE A 399 10.82 26.38 -2.34
C PHE A 399 11.68 25.44 -3.22
N PHE A 400 12.56 26.00 -4.07
CA PHE A 400 13.38 25.21 -5.02
C PHE A 400 14.71 24.73 -4.46
N ARG A 401 15.02 25.02 -3.19
CA ARG A 401 16.20 24.49 -2.53
C ARG A 401 15.85 23.13 -1.97
N GLU A 402 16.41 22.06 -2.55
CA GLU A 402 16.44 20.77 -1.85
C GLU A 402 16.91 21.01 -0.41
N SER A 403 16.16 20.46 0.55
CA SER A 403 16.53 20.57 1.96
C SER A 403 17.94 20.02 2.13
N PRO A 404 18.92 20.83 2.59
CA PRO A 404 20.26 20.34 2.90
C PRO A 404 20.23 19.15 3.87
N LEU A 405 19.17 19.06 4.69
CA LEU A 405 18.94 18.00 5.65
C LEU A 405 18.62 16.64 5.01
N LYS A 406 17.98 16.59 3.83
CA LYS A 406 17.69 15.33 3.13
C LYS A 406 18.98 14.69 2.60
N ASN A 407 19.92 15.53 2.15
CA ASN A 407 21.24 15.09 1.68
C ASN A 407 22.15 14.64 2.84
N VAL A 408 21.95 15.16 4.06
CA VAL A 408 22.65 14.68 5.27
C VAL A 408 22.20 13.26 5.64
N VAL A 409 20.90 12.95 5.57
CA VAL A 409 20.39 11.60 5.88
C VAL A 409 20.95 10.52 4.95
N VAL A 410 21.06 10.82 3.65
CA VAL A 410 21.61 9.87 2.67
C VAL A 410 23.13 9.68 2.87
N LYS A 411 23.84 10.70 3.33
CA LYS A 411 25.30 10.64 3.52
C LYS A 411 25.73 9.94 4.81
N ASP A 412 24.86 9.92 5.83
CA ASP A 412 25.17 9.40 7.16
C ASP A 412 24.57 8.01 7.46
N ASN A 413 23.94 7.33 6.49
CA ASN A 413 23.40 5.98 6.70
C ASN A 413 24.53 4.93 6.73
N ILE A 414 25.08 4.66 7.92
CA ILE A 414 26.17 3.69 8.13
C ILE A 414 25.79 2.24 7.76
N TYR A 415 24.50 1.94 7.61
CA TYR A 415 24.01 0.62 7.23
C TYR A 415 24.03 0.42 5.71
N ASP A 416 24.06 1.47 4.90
CA ASP A 416 24.18 1.36 3.45
C ASP A 416 25.63 1.02 3.06
N GLN A 417 25.85 -0.22 2.62
CA GLN A 417 27.16 -0.72 2.17
C GLN A 417 27.23 -0.85 0.64
N GLY A 418 26.31 -0.20 -0.07
CA GLY A 418 26.15 -0.32 -1.52
C GLY A 418 25.22 -1.45 -1.93
N VAL A 419 24.58 -1.26 -3.09
CA VAL A 419 23.48 -2.07 -3.61
C VAL A 419 23.70 -3.58 -3.49
N PHE A 420 24.86 -4.09 -3.90
CA PHE A 420 25.13 -5.52 -3.89
C PHE A 420 25.18 -6.11 -2.48
N ARG A 421 25.87 -5.44 -1.54
CA ARG A 421 25.97 -5.89 -0.15
C ARG A 421 24.62 -5.81 0.55
N ASN A 422 23.85 -4.76 0.28
CA ASN A 422 22.52 -4.56 0.84
C ASN A 422 21.56 -5.67 0.39
N LEU A 423 21.58 -6.04 -0.90
CA LEU A 423 20.79 -7.15 -1.42
C LEU A 423 21.22 -8.50 -0.83
N LEU A 424 22.53 -8.73 -0.68
CA LEU A 424 23.04 -9.93 -0.01
C LEU A 424 22.59 -10.02 1.45
N GLU A 425 22.47 -8.90 2.17
CA GLU A 425 21.92 -8.90 3.53
C GLU A 425 20.45 -9.32 3.57
N ILE A 426 19.65 -8.91 2.58
CA ILE A 426 18.24 -9.30 2.47
C ILE A 426 18.10 -10.79 2.13
N MET A 427 18.85 -11.26 1.13
CA MET A 427 18.76 -12.65 0.65
C MET A 427 19.37 -13.62 1.66
N CYS A 428 20.49 -13.25 2.25
CA CYS A 428 21.25 -13.99 3.26
C CYS A 428 21.40 -13.13 4.53
N PRO A 429 20.38 -13.16 5.42
CA PRO A 429 20.37 -12.45 6.69
C PRO A 429 21.66 -12.66 7.49
N LEU A 430 22.11 -11.64 8.22
CA LEU A 430 23.34 -11.74 9.02
C LEU A 430 23.25 -12.90 10.00
N SER A 431 22.08 -13.06 10.63
CA SER A 431 21.80 -14.16 11.56
C SER A 431 21.86 -15.57 10.94
N GLY A 432 21.76 -15.69 9.61
CA GLY A 432 21.89 -16.95 8.89
C GLY A 432 23.31 -17.26 8.40
N ARG A 433 24.27 -16.35 8.59
CA ARG A 433 25.66 -16.54 8.13
C ARG A 433 26.45 -17.35 9.15
N ALA A 434 27.38 -18.17 8.67
CA ALA A 434 28.28 -18.96 9.54
C ALA A 434 29.07 -18.09 10.54
N SER A 435 29.32 -16.82 10.21
CA SER A 435 29.97 -15.84 11.09
C SER A 435 29.14 -15.39 12.29
N PHE A 436 27.82 -15.63 12.27
CA PHE A 436 26.89 -15.28 13.34
C PHE A 436 26.60 -16.46 14.28
N MET A 437 26.99 -17.68 13.91
CA MET A 437 26.91 -18.83 14.82
C MET A 437 28.00 -18.72 15.87
N PRO A 438 27.71 -19.03 17.16
CA PRO A 438 28.74 -19.08 18.18
C PRO A 438 29.85 -20.02 17.72
N LYS A 439 31.11 -19.57 17.77
CA LYS A 439 32.22 -20.52 17.75
C LYS A 439 32.00 -21.41 18.96
N LYS A 440 31.64 -22.68 18.76
CA LYS A 440 31.59 -23.67 19.84
C LYS A 440 32.93 -23.55 20.58
N SER A 441 32.89 -23.07 21.83
CA SER A 441 34.07 -23.10 22.68
C SER A 441 34.47 -24.57 22.80
N LYS A 442 35.69 -24.88 22.35
CA LYS A 442 36.31 -26.16 22.66
C LYS A 442 36.62 -26.25 24.14
#